data_AF-A0A7Z8QAU3-F1
#
_entry.id   AF-A0A7Z8QAU3-F1
#
_cell.length_a   1.000
_cell.length_b   1.000
_cell.length_c   1.000
_cell.angle_alpha   90.00
_cell.angle_beta   90.00
_cell.angle_gamma   90.00
#
_symmetry.space_group_name_H-M   'P 1'
#
loop_
_entity.id
_entity.type
_entity.pdbx_description
1 polymer ?
#
loop_
_entity_poly.entity_id
_entity_poly.type
_entity_poly.pdbx_seq_one_letter_code
_entity_poly.pdbx_strand_id
1 'polypeptide(L)'
;MEVAQRNEKAKQFILDKLELVSTFTESDFKVLDDYFNLKRSLNSLINVSAKGFRGVVATAITGKFLNPGYDPLNDFYSCNPRSIFEQGIFYAFENRIPCGKSDPLNVAKNINVLNDEWAKGKRPQSAAQAAVDYLRYIESATGEGQEDIINFFFFKLLEYANSIASIEISLPGEQEWPNGLFGAKLSRFVLEYPESGTIPQLVVSKLLNKVYEYSSVVVEGGDESVFGTNTTSKKPADIWLEANNTPFNLFEITVKKVDAKRLDDCIQSLHVLNMLDQPVHFICRMPEDVSTLQGVRGGVLNYKGKVFNFLDISNFICSLSLLLSGDQVIEVLDELKLFVQLVDRPVKTKEGWKKVFN
;
A
#
# COMPACT_ATOMS: atom_id res chain seq x y z
N MET A 1 -14.62 27.32 10.62
CA MET A 1 -14.37 26.11 11.44
C MET A 1 -12.88 25.83 11.41
N GLU A 2 -12.26 25.62 12.57
CA GLU A 2 -10.84 25.24 12.66
C GLU A 2 -10.55 23.96 11.87
N VAL A 3 -9.36 23.86 11.26
CA VAL A 3 -8.99 22.73 10.40
C VAL A 3 -9.05 21.39 11.16
N ALA A 4 -8.57 21.37 12.40
CA ALA A 4 -8.61 20.17 13.24
C ALA A 4 -10.06 19.72 13.53
N GLN A 5 -10.94 20.65 13.91
CA GLN A 5 -12.35 20.35 14.17
C GLN A 5 -13.07 19.86 12.91
N ARG A 6 -12.74 20.44 11.76
CA ARG A 6 -13.26 20.03 10.45
C ARG A 6 -12.89 18.57 10.13
N ASN A 7 -11.63 18.21 10.35
CA ASN A 7 -11.11 16.88 10.03
C ASN A 7 -11.63 15.82 11.01
N GLU A 8 -11.84 16.17 12.28
CA GLU A 8 -12.49 15.26 13.23
C GLU A 8 -13.97 15.04 12.88
N LYS A 9 -14.70 16.09 12.47
CA LYS A 9 -16.08 15.93 11.94
C LYS A 9 -16.13 15.04 10.69
N ALA A 10 -15.14 15.18 9.80
CA ALA A 10 -15.02 14.35 8.61
C ALA A 10 -14.86 12.86 9.00
N LYS A 11 -13.98 12.59 9.96
CA LYS A 11 -13.76 11.24 10.51
C LYS A 11 -15.03 10.68 11.14
N GLN A 12 -15.67 11.44 12.04
CA GLN A 12 -16.87 10.98 12.74
C GLN A 12 -18.01 10.67 11.75
N PHE A 13 -18.23 11.53 10.76
CA PHE A 13 -19.22 11.28 9.71
C PHE A 13 -19.00 9.94 8.99
N ILE A 14 -17.77 9.61 8.63
CA ILE A 14 -17.46 8.33 7.98
C ILE A 14 -17.73 7.16 8.95
N LEU A 15 -17.35 7.29 10.22
CA LEU A 15 -17.60 6.25 11.23
C LEU A 15 -19.10 6.01 11.42
N ASP A 16 -19.87 7.08 11.57
CA ASP A 16 -21.34 7.03 11.72
C ASP A 16 -21.98 6.35 10.50
N LYS A 17 -21.51 6.68 9.28
CA LYS A 17 -21.97 6.04 8.06
C LYS A 17 -21.68 4.55 8.03
N LEU A 18 -20.46 4.16 8.37
CA LEU A 18 -20.05 2.75 8.42
C LEU A 18 -20.83 1.96 9.48
N GLU A 19 -21.07 2.56 10.65
CA GLU A 19 -21.89 1.97 11.71
C GLU A 19 -23.33 1.79 11.26
N LEU A 20 -23.94 2.82 10.68
CA LEU A 20 -25.30 2.76 10.16
C LEU A 20 -25.46 1.63 9.14
N VAL A 21 -24.64 1.63 8.09
CA VAL A 21 -24.77 0.64 7.00
C VAL A 21 -24.42 -0.78 7.42
N SER A 22 -23.71 -0.96 8.55
CA SER A 22 -23.45 -2.30 9.11
C SER A 22 -24.73 -3.00 9.56
N THR A 23 -25.80 -2.25 9.81
CA THR A 23 -27.12 -2.78 10.18
C THR A 23 -27.99 -3.13 8.98
N PHE A 24 -27.56 -2.78 7.77
CA PHE A 24 -28.34 -2.97 6.55
C PHE A 24 -28.01 -4.29 5.86
N THR A 25 -28.89 -4.66 4.93
CA THR A 25 -28.76 -5.78 4.01
C THR A 25 -28.88 -5.28 2.57
N GLU A 26 -28.53 -6.13 1.61
CA GLU A 26 -28.69 -5.80 0.19
C GLU A 26 -30.15 -5.46 -0.18
N SER A 27 -31.14 -6.00 0.54
CA SER A 27 -32.55 -5.78 0.26
C SER A 27 -32.99 -4.34 0.54
N ASP A 28 -32.35 -3.67 1.52
CA ASP A 28 -32.66 -2.29 1.89
C ASP A 28 -32.36 -1.30 0.75
N PHE A 29 -31.50 -1.69 -0.21
CA PHE A 29 -31.12 -0.85 -1.35
C PHE A 29 -31.83 -1.22 -2.65
N LYS A 30 -32.59 -2.32 -2.70
CA LYS A 30 -33.29 -2.73 -3.94
C LYS A 30 -34.41 -1.77 -4.33
N VAL A 31 -34.83 -0.90 -3.42
CA VAL A 31 -35.82 0.16 -3.65
C VAL A 31 -35.23 1.36 -4.39
N LEU A 32 -33.90 1.47 -4.49
CA LEU A 32 -33.25 2.54 -5.23
C LEU A 32 -33.61 2.47 -6.72
N ASP A 33 -33.97 3.62 -7.28
CA ASP A 33 -34.04 3.80 -8.72
C ASP A 33 -32.68 3.43 -9.33
N ASP A 34 -32.71 2.73 -10.47
CA ASP A 34 -31.49 2.29 -11.15
C ASP A 34 -30.55 1.41 -10.30
N TYR A 35 -31.05 0.72 -9.26
CA TYR A 35 -30.27 -0.13 -8.35
C TYR A 35 -29.23 -1.01 -9.06
N PHE A 36 -29.58 -1.68 -10.16
CA PHE A 36 -28.65 -2.54 -10.91
C PHE A 36 -27.50 -1.75 -11.56
N ASN A 37 -27.77 -0.54 -12.05
CA ASN A 37 -26.75 0.35 -12.62
C ASN A 37 -25.84 0.91 -11.52
N LEU A 38 -26.41 1.35 -10.40
CA LEU A 38 -25.65 1.80 -9.22
C LEU A 38 -24.73 0.69 -8.72
N LYS A 39 -25.25 -0.53 -8.54
CA LYS A 39 -24.48 -1.70 -8.11
C LYS A 39 -23.33 -2.02 -9.06
N ARG A 40 -23.59 -2.01 -10.38
CA ARG A 40 -22.57 -2.24 -11.40
C ARG A 40 -21.48 -1.17 -11.39
N SER A 41 -21.87 0.10 -11.21
CA SER A 41 -20.94 1.21 -11.07
C SER A 41 -20.06 1.04 -9.83
N LEU A 42 -20.66 0.75 -8.67
CA LEU A 42 -19.92 0.50 -7.43
C LEU A 42 -18.96 -0.68 -7.51
N ASN A 43 -19.36 -1.79 -8.15
CA ASN A 43 -18.45 -2.92 -8.38
C ASN A 43 -17.23 -2.50 -9.23
N SER A 44 -17.43 -1.68 -10.25
CA SER A 44 -16.35 -1.17 -11.12
C SER A 44 -15.46 -0.13 -10.42
N LEU A 45 -16.00 0.56 -9.41
CA LEU A 45 -15.33 1.58 -8.61
C LEU A 45 -14.53 0.97 -7.44
N ILE A 46 -15.12 0.01 -6.72
CA ILE A 46 -14.62 -0.49 -5.44
C ILE A 46 -13.70 -1.70 -5.63
N ASN A 47 -14.05 -2.65 -6.50
CA ASN A 47 -13.35 -3.94 -6.64
C ASN A 47 -12.11 -3.86 -7.55
N VAL A 48 -11.46 -2.68 -7.60
CA VAL A 48 -10.23 -2.46 -8.36
C VAL A 48 -9.05 -2.24 -7.43
N SER A 49 -7.86 -2.58 -7.92
CA SER A 49 -6.60 -2.38 -7.18
C SER A 49 -6.27 -0.91 -6.93
N ALA A 50 -6.73 -0.02 -7.82
CA ALA A 50 -6.54 1.43 -7.72
C ALA A 50 -7.50 2.03 -6.68
N LYS A 51 -7.13 1.90 -5.41
CA LYS A 51 -7.90 2.37 -4.23
C LYS A 51 -8.27 3.86 -4.28
N GLY A 52 -7.51 4.67 -5.02
CA GLY A 52 -7.72 6.11 -5.16
C GLY A 52 -9.13 6.52 -5.62
N PHE A 53 -9.78 5.74 -6.48
CA PHE A 53 -11.10 6.12 -7.01
C PHE A 53 -12.20 6.07 -5.95
N ARG A 54 -12.24 5.01 -5.12
CA ARG A 54 -13.15 4.98 -3.96
C ARG A 54 -12.79 6.07 -2.95
N GLY A 55 -11.51 6.41 -2.81
CA GLY A 55 -11.06 7.55 -2.01
C GLY A 55 -11.61 8.89 -2.52
N VAL A 56 -11.68 9.11 -3.84
CA VAL A 56 -12.26 10.33 -4.44
C VAL A 56 -13.74 10.44 -4.10
N VAL A 57 -14.53 9.37 -4.26
CA VAL A 57 -15.96 9.39 -3.95
C VAL A 57 -16.22 9.63 -2.46
N ALA A 58 -15.48 8.94 -1.57
CA ALA A 58 -15.57 9.20 -0.13
C ALA A 58 -15.23 10.66 0.21
N THR A 59 -14.17 11.21 -0.39
CA THR A 59 -13.76 12.61 -0.20
C THR A 59 -14.83 13.60 -0.66
N ALA A 60 -15.46 13.34 -1.81
CA ALA A 60 -16.53 14.16 -2.35
C ALA A 60 -17.77 14.16 -1.45
N ILE A 61 -18.23 12.97 -1.02
CA ILE A 61 -19.36 12.82 -0.10
C ILE A 61 -19.09 13.57 1.21
N THR A 62 -17.91 13.38 1.81
CA THR A 62 -17.52 14.11 3.04
C THR A 62 -17.43 15.61 2.82
N GLY A 63 -16.90 16.05 1.68
CA GLY A 63 -16.87 17.47 1.31
C GLY A 63 -18.27 18.10 1.32
N LYS A 64 -19.25 17.37 0.78
CA LYS A 64 -20.66 17.80 0.71
C LYS A 64 -21.34 17.79 2.07
N PHE A 65 -21.04 16.82 2.93
CA PHE A 65 -21.46 16.83 4.33
C PHE A 65 -20.91 18.06 5.08
N LEU A 66 -19.63 18.39 4.89
CA LEU A 66 -19.00 19.54 5.57
C LEU A 66 -19.46 20.89 5.02
N ASN A 67 -19.84 20.94 3.74
CA ASN A 67 -20.35 22.12 3.06
C ASN A 67 -21.42 21.71 2.04
N PRO A 68 -22.72 21.87 2.33
CA PRO A 68 -23.79 21.47 1.41
C PRO A 68 -23.75 22.14 0.03
N GLY A 69 -23.11 23.31 -0.10
CA GLY A 69 -22.94 24.01 -1.38
C GLY A 69 -21.71 23.57 -2.18
N TYR A 70 -20.96 22.58 -1.70
CA TYR A 70 -19.81 22.03 -2.40
C TYR A 70 -20.23 21.20 -3.62
N ASP A 71 -19.59 21.49 -4.77
CA ASP A 71 -19.78 20.77 -6.02
C ASP A 71 -18.52 19.94 -6.37
N PRO A 72 -18.51 18.64 -6.09
CA PRO A 72 -17.35 17.80 -6.36
C PRO A 72 -17.08 17.55 -7.84
N LEU A 73 -18.07 17.73 -8.73
CA LEU A 73 -17.90 17.48 -10.16
C LEU A 73 -17.22 18.66 -10.85
N ASN A 74 -17.43 19.89 -10.37
CA ASN A 74 -16.88 21.10 -10.97
C ASN A 74 -15.75 21.77 -10.18
N ASP A 75 -15.65 21.54 -8.87
CA ASP A 75 -14.57 22.09 -8.04
C ASP A 75 -14.17 21.16 -6.87
N PHE A 76 -13.66 19.98 -7.20
CA PHE A 76 -13.22 18.96 -6.24
C PHE A 76 -12.18 19.46 -5.22
N TYR A 77 -11.36 20.46 -5.57
CA TYR A 77 -10.31 20.95 -4.65
C TYR A 77 -10.80 21.96 -3.63
N SER A 78 -11.96 22.58 -3.83
CA SER A 78 -12.51 23.55 -2.86
C SER A 78 -12.74 22.96 -1.47
N CYS A 79 -12.91 21.63 -1.34
CA CYS A 79 -12.99 20.96 -0.04
C CYS A 79 -11.63 20.68 0.61
N ASN A 80 -10.50 21.10 0.04
CA ASN A 80 -9.15 20.77 0.49
C ASN A 80 -8.96 19.24 0.70
N PRO A 81 -9.05 18.43 -0.37
CA PRO A 81 -9.16 16.97 -0.31
C PRO A 81 -8.02 16.30 0.47
N ARG A 82 -6.78 16.82 0.38
CA ARG A 82 -5.64 16.32 1.16
C ARG A 82 -5.91 16.37 2.66
N SER A 83 -6.36 17.52 3.16
CA SER A 83 -6.51 17.75 4.59
C SER A 83 -7.59 16.84 5.17
N ILE A 84 -8.77 16.80 4.53
CA ILE A 84 -9.89 16.00 5.03
C ILE A 84 -9.65 14.50 4.89
N PHE A 85 -8.95 14.07 3.83
CA PHE A 85 -8.71 12.66 3.62
C PHE A 85 -7.59 12.14 4.54
N GLU A 86 -6.41 12.74 4.51
CA GLU A 86 -5.24 12.25 5.26
C GLU A 86 -5.41 12.37 6.78
N GLN A 87 -6.21 13.32 7.26
CA GLN A 87 -6.40 13.59 8.69
C GLN A 87 -7.78 13.21 9.23
N GLY A 88 -8.71 12.78 8.37
CA GLY A 88 -10.07 12.42 8.77
C GLY A 88 -10.47 11.05 8.23
N ILE A 89 -10.76 11.01 6.92
CA ILE A 89 -11.30 9.82 6.25
C ILE A 89 -10.35 8.62 6.37
N PHE A 90 -9.04 8.82 6.19
CA PHE A 90 -8.03 7.77 6.31
C PHE A 90 -8.11 7.08 7.69
N TYR A 91 -8.16 7.85 8.78
CA TYR A 91 -8.24 7.30 10.13
C TYR A 91 -9.58 6.62 10.44
N ALA A 92 -10.67 7.03 9.77
CA ALA A 92 -11.94 6.30 9.86
C ALA A 92 -11.89 4.96 9.11
N PHE A 93 -11.17 4.89 7.99
CA PHE A 93 -11.01 3.67 7.18
C PHE A 93 -9.90 2.74 7.68
N GLU A 94 -8.89 3.25 8.40
CA GLU A 94 -7.77 2.46 8.88
C GLU A 94 -8.23 1.20 9.63
N ASN A 95 -7.66 0.05 9.26
CA ASN A 95 -8.01 -1.29 9.74
C ASN A 95 -9.46 -1.74 9.53
N ARG A 96 -10.26 -1.00 8.74
CA ARG A 96 -11.67 -1.30 8.47
C ARG A 96 -11.96 -1.43 6.98
N ILE A 97 -11.60 -0.42 6.21
CA ILE A 97 -11.79 -0.35 4.76
C ILE A 97 -10.43 -0.29 4.08
N PRO A 98 -10.15 -1.13 3.07
CA PRO A 98 -8.87 -1.09 2.38
C PRO A 98 -8.63 0.29 1.75
N CYS A 99 -7.66 1.03 2.27
CA CYS A 99 -7.27 2.35 1.80
C CYS A 99 -5.77 2.58 2.03
N GLY A 100 -5.24 3.65 1.46
CA GLY A 100 -3.89 4.17 1.65
C GLY A 100 -3.97 5.67 1.93
N LYS A 101 -2.99 6.19 2.67
CA LYS A 101 -3.01 7.54 3.26
C LYS A 101 -3.35 8.65 2.26
N SER A 102 -2.77 8.63 1.06
CA SER A 102 -2.95 9.68 0.05
C SER A 102 -3.68 9.19 -1.21
N ASP A 103 -4.46 8.11 -1.10
CA ASP A 103 -5.14 7.43 -2.21
C ASP A 103 -5.89 8.35 -3.19
N PRO A 104 -6.79 9.27 -2.76
CA PRO A 104 -7.50 10.13 -3.71
C PRO A 104 -6.54 11.07 -4.44
N LEU A 105 -5.47 11.51 -3.80
CA LEU A 105 -4.49 12.39 -4.42
C LEU A 105 -3.66 11.66 -5.48
N ASN A 106 -3.46 10.35 -5.36
CA ASN A 106 -2.76 9.57 -6.38
C ASN A 106 -3.49 9.58 -7.74
N VAL A 107 -4.82 9.78 -7.74
CA VAL A 107 -5.63 9.79 -8.98
C VAL A 107 -6.19 11.18 -9.31
N ALA A 108 -6.32 12.08 -8.33
CA ALA A 108 -6.93 13.39 -8.49
C ALA A 108 -6.01 14.54 -8.01
N LYS A 109 -4.68 14.40 -8.05
CA LYS A 109 -3.76 15.51 -7.70
C LYS A 109 -4.01 16.74 -8.58
N ASN A 110 -4.30 17.88 -7.95
CA ASN A 110 -4.56 19.19 -8.59
C ASN A 110 -5.66 19.15 -9.68
N ILE A 111 -6.67 18.30 -9.52
CA ILE A 111 -7.82 18.19 -10.45
C ILE A 111 -9.03 18.89 -9.86
N ASN A 112 -9.51 19.96 -10.50
CA ASN A 112 -10.71 20.67 -10.05
C ASN A 112 -12.00 20.04 -10.61
N VAL A 113 -11.98 19.60 -11.86
CA VAL A 113 -13.18 19.07 -12.54
C VAL A 113 -13.09 17.56 -12.66
N LEU A 114 -14.09 16.85 -12.13
CA LEU A 114 -14.26 15.40 -12.26
C LEU A 114 -15.29 15.11 -13.35
N ASN A 115 -14.81 14.95 -14.58
CA ASN A 115 -15.64 14.69 -15.77
C ASN A 115 -15.11 13.51 -16.61
N ASP A 116 -15.72 13.29 -17.77
CA ASP A 116 -15.35 12.20 -18.68
C ASP A 116 -13.91 12.37 -19.24
N GLU A 117 -13.41 13.60 -19.35
CA GLU A 117 -12.03 13.87 -19.76
C GLU A 117 -11.03 13.47 -18.67
N TRP A 118 -11.32 13.82 -17.41
CA TRP A 118 -10.58 13.31 -16.26
C TRP A 118 -10.56 11.78 -16.28
N ALA A 119 -11.72 11.14 -16.43
CA ALA A 119 -11.82 9.68 -16.44
C ALA A 119 -10.98 9.03 -17.55
N LYS A 120 -11.05 9.55 -18.79
CA LYS A 120 -10.24 9.08 -19.94
C LYS A 120 -8.74 9.12 -19.67
N GLY A 121 -8.28 10.12 -18.91
CA GLY A 121 -6.88 10.31 -18.52
C GLY A 121 -6.39 9.38 -17.41
N LYS A 122 -7.24 8.51 -16.85
CA LYS A 122 -6.89 7.65 -15.70
C LYS A 122 -6.85 6.17 -16.05
N ARG A 123 -6.23 5.39 -15.16
CA ARG A 123 -6.08 3.94 -15.29
C ARG A 123 -6.40 3.24 -13.96
N PRO A 124 -7.27 2.23 -13.96
CA PRO A 124 -8.20 1.88 -15.04
C PRO A 124 -9.23 3.00 -15.31
N GLN A 125 -9.50 3.27 -16.59
CA GLN A 125 -10.48 4.29 -16.99
C GLN A 125 -11.89 3.95 -16.51
N SER A 126 -12.26 2.66 -16.50
CA SER A 126 -13.58 2.20 -16.06
C SER A 126 -13.89 2.58 -14.61
N ALA A 127 -12.92 2.48 -13.70
CA ALA A 127 -13.10 2.88 -12.31
C ALA A 127 -13.21 4.39 -12.14
N ALA A 128 -12.45 5.16 -12.93
CA ALA A 128 -12.54 6.61 -12.94
C ALA A 128 -13.92 7.06 -13.47
N GLN A 129 -14.39 6.45 -14.56
CA GLN A 129 -15.71 6.72 -15.11
C GLN A 129 -16.81 6.35 -14.10
N ALA A 130 -16.71 5.20 -13.45
CA ALA A 130 -17.64 4.79 -12.40
C ALA A 130 -17.66 5.81 -11.24
N ALA A 131 -16.52 6.39 -10.84
CA ALA A 131 -16.48 7.46 -9.85
C ALA A 131 -17.26 8.70 -10.31
N VAL A 132 -17.05 9.16 -11.54
CA VAL A 132 -17.78 10.30 -12.11
C VAL A 132 -19.28 10.02 -12.18
N ASP A 133 -19.66 8.88 -12.74
CA ASP A 133 -21.06 8.51 -12.94
C ASP A 133 -21.77 8.35 -11.60
N TYR A 134 -21.12 7.75 -10.60
CA TYR A 134 -21.69 7.62 -9.26
C TYR A 134 -21.88 8.97 -8.56
N LEU A 135 -20.92 9.90 -8.70
CA LEU A 135 -21.07 11.26 -8.20
C LEU A 135 -22.20 12.00 -8.91
N ARG A 136 -22.38 11.80 -10.24
CA ARG A 136 -23.54 12.34 -10.97
C ARG A 136 -24.87 11.83 -10.42
N TYR A 137 -24.96 10.54 -10.08
CA TYR A 137 -26.15 9.98 -9.42
C TYR A 137 -26.43 10.68 -8.09
N ILE A 138 -25.41 10.85 -7.24
CA ILE A 138 -25.55 11.57 -5.96
C ILE A 138 -26.00 13.02 -6.19
N GLU A 139 -25.37 13.75 -7.12
CA GLU A 139 -25.70 15.16 -7.39
C GLU A 139 -27.09 15.35 -8.02
N SER A 140 -27.58 14.36 -8.78
CA SER A 140 -28.92 14.39 -9.37
C SER A 140 -30.05 14.08 -8.40
N ALA A 141 -29.75 13.41 -7.29
CA ALA A 141 -30.72 13.05 -6.26
C ALA A 141 -30.81 14.13 -5.16
N THR A 142 -31.93 14.15 -4.44
CA THR A 142 -32.17 15.08 -3.32
C THR A 142 -32.82 14.38 -2.15
N GLY A 143 -32.60 14.88 -0.93
CA GLY A 143 -33.25 14.36 0.28
C GLY A 143 -32.90 12.91 0.56
N GLU A 144 -33.90 12.10 0.91
CA GLU A 144 -33.75 10.68 1.29
C GLU A 144 -33.11 9.85 0.17
N GLY A 145 -33.50 10.05 -1.09
CA GLY A 145 -32.91 9.29 -2.20
C GLY A 145 -31.42 9.55 -2.40
N GLN A 146 -30.94 10.78 -2.13
CA GLN A 146 -29.50 11.07 -2.16
C GLN A 146 -28.77 10.36 -1.02
N GLU A 147 -29.37 10.38 0.17
CA GLU A 147 -28.84 9.76 1.36
C GLU A 147 -28.76 8.22 1.21
N ASP A 148 -29.75 7.59 0.59
CA ASP A 148 -29.74 6.14 0.30
C ASP A 148 -28.65 5.76 -0.70
N ILE A 149 -28.42 6.56 -1.74
CA ILE A 149 -27.30 6.35 -2.68
C ILE A 149 -25.95 6.50 -1.96
N ILE A 150 -25.81 7.47 -1.06
CA ILE A 150 -24.60 7.62 -0.24
C ILE A 150 -24.41 6.41 0.67
N ASN A 151 -25.47 5.95 1.34
CA ASN A 151 -25.43 4.78 2.21
C ASN A 151 -25.10 3.51 1.41
N PHE A 152 -25.56 3.39 0.17
CA PHE A 152 -25.24 2.25 -0.68
C PHE A 152 -23.74 2.19 -1.03
N PHE A 153 -23.09 3.34 -1.22
CA PHE A 153 -21.64 3.38 -1.40
C PHE A 153 -20.88 2.85 -0.18
N PHE A 154 -21.23 3.33 1.02
CA PHE A 154 -20.60 2.85 2.26
C PHE A 154 -20.90 1.38 2.53
N PHE A 155 -22.12 0.93 2.26
CA PHE A 155 -22.49 -0.48 2.37
C PHE A 155 -21.62 -1.35 1.48
N LYS A 156 -21.42 -0.96 0.21
CA LYS A 156 -20.56 -1.70 -0.72
C LYS A 156 -19.07 -1.65 -0.35
N LEU A 157 -18.60 -0.56 0.28
CA LEU A 157 -17.26 -0.52 0.84
C LEU A 157 -17.10 -1.55 1.97
N LEU A 158 -18.08 -1.64 2.87
CA LEU A 158 -18.06 -2.57 3.98
C LEU A 158 -18.18 -4.03 3.49
N GLU A 159 -19.07 -4.31 2.53
CA GLU A 159 -19.18 -5.62 1.89
C GLU A 159 -17.85 -6.05 1.27
N TYR A 160 -17.19 -5.15 0.53
CA TYR A 160 -15.88 -5.41 -0.05
C TYR A 160 -14.82 -5.68 1.04
N ALA A 161 -14.76 -4.86 2.08
CA ALA A 161 -13.83 -5.07 3.18
C ALA A 161 -14.04 -6.42 3.88
N ASN A 162 -15.30 -6.79 4.14
CA ASN A 162 -15.67 -8.08 4.74
C ASN A 162 -15.28 -9.24 3.81
N SER A 163 -15.44 -9.09 2.49
CA SER A 163 -15.01 -10.10 1.52
C SER A 163 -13.50 -10.34 1.51
N ILE A 164 -12.70 -9.33 1.87
CA ILE A 164 -11.26 -9.45 2.01
C ILE A 164 -10.88 -10.07 3.35
N ALA A 165 -11.55 -9.64 4.43
CA ALA A 165 -11.31 -10.15 5.77
C ALA A 165 -11.69 -11.64 5.91
N SER A 166 -12.67 -12.11 5.13
CA SER A 166 -13.09 -13.52 5.12
C SER A 166 -12.12 -14.45 4.37
N ILE A 167 -11.10 -13.92 3.68
CA ILE A 167 -10.07 -14.73 3.05
C ILE A 167 -9.18 -15.34 4.14
N GLU A 168 -9.46 -16.58 4.48
CA GLU A 168 -8.71 -17.33 5.49
C GLU A 168 -7.23 -17.47 5.08
N ILE A 169 -6.32 -17.05 5.95
CA ILE A 169 -4.86 -17.24 5.77
C ILE A 169 -4.41 -18.25 6.81
N SER A 170 -4.12 -19.46 6.34
CA SER A 170 -3.55 -20.53 7.15
C SER A 170 -2.04 -20.56 7.00
N LEU A 171 -1.39 -21.14 8.01
CA LEU A 171 -0.08 -21.74 7.77
C LEU A 171 -0.29 -23.13 7.16
N PRO A 172 0.69 -23.67 6.43
CA PRO A 172 0.83 -25.14 6.34
C PRO A 172 0.69 -25.75 7.74
N GLY A 173 0.17 -26.98 7.86
CA GLY A 173 0.08 -27.68 9.16
C GLY A 173 1.44 -27.80 9.87
N GLU A 174 1.47 -28.41 11.07
CA GLU A 174 2.65 -28.62 11.94
C GLU A 174 3.79 -29.46 11.32
N GLN A 175 4.19 -29.14 10.10
CA GLN A 175 5.29 -29.75 9.39
C GLN A 175 6.50 -28.85 9.58
N GLU A 176 7.50 -29.34 10.30
CA GLU A 176 8.81 -28.70 10.31
C GLU A 176 9.34 -28.62 8.88
N TRP A 177 9.57 -27.41 8.40
CA TRP A 177 10.13 -27.18 7.08
C TRP A 177 11.65 -27.13 7.16
N PRO A 178 12.36 -27.88 6.30
CA PRO A 178 13.78 -27.62 6.10
C PRO A 178 13.99 -26.16 5.70
N ASN A 179 14.96 -25.47 6.29
CA ASN A 179 15.23 -24.05 6.05
C ASN A 179 15.39 -23.69 4.55
N GLY A 180 15.95 -24.62 3.76
CA GLY A 180 16.06 -24.45 2.31
C GLY A 180 14.69 -24.37 1.60
N LEU A 181 13.71 -25.20 2.03
CA LEU A 181 12.35 -25.15 1.49
C LEU A 181 11.63 -23.87 1.93
N PHE A 182 11.80 -23.48 3.18
CA PHE A 182 11.28 -22.22 3.71
C PHE A 182 11.79 -21.01 2.91
N GLY A 183 13.11 -20.91 2.72
CA GLY A 183 13.73 -19.83 1.94
C GLY A 183 13.27 -19.83 0.48
N ALA A 184 13.15 -20.99 -0.16
CA ALA A 184 12.65 -21.10 -1.53
C ALA A 184 11.19 -20.62 -1.67
N LYS A 185 10.32 -20.96 -0.71
CA LYS A 185 8.92 -20.49 -0.69
C LYS A 185 8.85 -18.98 -0.45
N LEU A 186 9.64 -18.44 0.49
CA LEU A 186 9.72 -16.98 0.71
C LEU A 186 10.19 -16.24 -0.53
N SER A 187 11.27 -16.69 -1.16
CA SER A 187 11.77 -16.11 -2.41
C SER A 187 10.69 -16.11 -3.49
N ARG A 188 10.00 -17.23 -3.69
CA ARG A 188 8.89 -17.33 -4.64
C ARG A 188 7.77 -16.33 -4.34
N PHE A 189 7.37 -16.21 -3.07
CA PHE A 189 6.34 -15.27 -2.66
C PHE A 189 6.75 -13.81 -2.93
N VAL A 190 7.99 -13.44 -2.56
CA VAL A 190 8.57 -12.11 -2.81
C VAL A 190 8.61 -11.77 -4.31
N LEU A 191 8.95 -12.73 -5.17
CA LEU A 191 9.07 -12.49 -6.61
C LEU A 191 7.73 -12.48 -7.34
N GLU A 192 6.80 -13.39 -7.02
CA GLU A 192 5.49 -13.48 -7.69
C GLU A 192 4.49 -12.45 -7.16
N TYR A 193 4.62 -12.04 -5.89
CA TYR A 193 3.65 -11.20 -5.16
C TYR A 193 4.30 -10.02 -4.41
N PRO A 194 5.11 -9.16 -5.07
CA PRO A 194 5.97 -8.19 -4.37
C PRO A 194 5.27 -6.99 -3.71
N GLU A 195 4.00 -6.72 -4.02
CA GLU A 195 3.33 -5.45 -3.69
C GLU A 195 4.21 -4.21 -3.96
N SER A 196 4.75 -4.14 -5.18
CA SER A 196 5.83 -3.21 -5.57
C SER A 196 7.15 -3.45 -4.84
N GLY A 197 7.20 -3.19 -3.53
CA GLY A 197 8.40 -3.34 -2.69
C GLY A 197 8.08 -3.68 -1.23
N THR A 198 6.81 -3.65 -0.84
CA THR A 198 6.38 -3.91 0.54
C THR A 198 6.69 -5.33 0.98
N ILE A 199 6.38 -6.34 0.17
CA ILE A 199 6.68 -7.73 0.54
C ILE A 199 8.20 -8.00 0.56
N PRO A 200 8.99 -7.61 -0.46
CA PRO A 200 10.45 -7.74 -0.42
C PRO A 200 11.09 -7.13 0.84
N GLN A 201 10.76 -5.87 1.16
CA GLN A 201 11.35 -5.17 2.30
C GLN A 201 10.96 -5.82 3.63
N LEU A 202 9.68 -6.15 3.81
CA LEU A 202 9.19 -6.83 5.01
C LEU A 202 9.91 -8.17 5.22
N VAL A 203 9.94 -9.03 4.20
CA VAL A 203 10.55 -10.37 4.30
C VAL A 203 12.04 -10.25 4.62
N VAL A 204 12.78 -9.39 3.92
CA VAL A 204 14.21 -9.19 4.18
C VAL A 204 14.43 -8.65 5.59
N SER A 205 13.62 -7.69 6.04
CA SER A 205 13.73 -7.15 7.39
C SER A 205 13.47 -8.21 8.46
N LYS A 206 12.40 -9.01 8.34
CA LYS A 206 12.09 -10.05 9.33
C LYS A 206 13.20 -11.10 9.41
N LEU A 207 13.74 -11.51 8.27
CA LEU A 207 14.87 -12.44 8.23
C LEU A 207 16.13 -11.85 8.89
N LEU A 208 16.49 -10.60 8.57
CA LEU A 208 17.63 -9.93 9.20
C LEU A 208 17.43 -9.78 10.71
N ASN A 209 16.22 -9.41 11.16
CA ASN A 209 15.89 -9.30 12.58
C ASN A 209 16.14 -10.61 13.32
N LYS A 210 15.74 -11.76 12.78
CA LYS A 210 16.01 -13.07 13.39
C LYS A 210 17.48 -13.45 13.36
N VAL A 211 18.20 -13.14 12.27
CA VAL A 211 19.64 -13.40 12.18
C VAL A 211 20.43 -12.62 13.25
N TYR A 212 20.00 -11.40 13.57
CA TYR A 212 20.67 -10.53 14.53
C TYR A 212 20.04 -10.48 15.93
N GLU A 213 19.01 -11.30 16.19
CA GLU A 213 18.19 -11.26 17.42
C GLU A 213 19.00 -11.30 18.72
N TYR A 214 20.06 -12.10 18.76
CA TYR A 214 20.92 -12.27 19.94
C TYR A 214 22.25 -11.49 19.85
N SER A 215 22.32 -10.51 18.95
CA SER A 215 23.50 -9.66 18.74
C SER A 215 23.28 -8.24 19.26
N SER A 216 24.33 -7.42 19.25
CA SER A 216 24.21 -5.97 19.51
C SER A 216 23.80 -5.16 18.27
N VAL A 217 23.50 -5.83 17.15
CA VAL A 217 23.11 -5.19 15.89
C VAL A 217 21.60 -5.02 15.85
N VAL A 218 21.16 -3.79 15.55
CA VAL A 218 19.76 -3.45 15.36
C VAL A 218 19.45 -3.36 13.87
N VAL A 219 18.32 -3.92 13.45
CA VAL A 219 17.83 -3.84 12.07
C VAL A 219 16.73 -2.79 12.02
N GLU A 220 16.96 -1.74 11.24
CA GLU A 220 16.07 -0.57 11.16
C GLU A 220 15.42 -0.44 9.77
N GLY A 221 14.34 0.33 9.68
CA GLY A 221 13.67 0.70 8.42
C GLY A 221 12.63 -0.30 7.89
N GLY A 222 12.63 -1.53 8.38
CA GLY A 222 11.78 -2.62 7.86
C GLY A 222 10.28 -2.49 8.09
N ASP A 223 9.86 -1.89 9.21
CA ASP A 223 8.44 -1.70 9.56
C ASP A 223 7.86 -0.39 8.98
N GLU A 224 8.68 0.40 8.29
CA GLU A 224 8.26 1.68 7.74
C GLU A 224 7.68 1.54 6.33
N SER A 225 6.66 2.35 6.02
CA SER A 225 5.99 2.35 4.72
C SER A 225 6.94 2.60 3.54
N VAL A 226 6.93 1.69 2.56
CA VAL A 226 7.70 1.70 1.28
C VAL A 226 7.33 2.88 0.36
N PHE A 227 6.42 3.76 0.78
CA PHE A 227 5.89 4.85 -0.05
C PHE A 227 6.70 6.14 0.01
N GLY A 228 7.70 6.25 0.88
CA GLY A 228 8.59 7.42 0.93
C GLY A 228 9.85 7.21 0.09
N THR A 229 10.07 8.00 -0.96
CA THR A 229 11.39 8.10 -1.59
C THR A 229 12.40 8.70 -0.59
N ASN A 230 13.64 8.19 -0.57
CA ASN A 230 14.72 8.58 0.36
C ASN A 230 14.97 10.09 0.42
N THR A 231 14.62 10.83 -0.64
CA THR A 231 14.72 12.29 -0.72
C THR A 231 13.76 13.05 0.20
N THR A 232 12.66 12.43 0.64
CA THR A 232 11.67 13.06 1.54
C THR A 232 11.65 12.47 2.95
N SER A 233 12.13 11.22 3.11
CA SER A 233 12.03 10.47 4.36
C SER A 233 13.21 10.69 5.32
N LYS A 234 14.30 11.35 4.88
CA LYS A 234 15.57 11.49 5.63
C LYS A 234 16.20 10.15 6.05
N LYS A 235 15.90 9.06 5.33
CA LYS A 235 16.43 7.73 5.61
C LYS A 235 17.67 7.44 4.76
N PRO A 236 18.63 6.66 5.29
CA PRO A 236 19.84 6.29 4.54
C PRO A 236 19.61 5.18 3.51
N ALA A 237 18.62 4.31 3.72
CA ALA A 237 18.21 3.22 2.83
C ALA A 237 16.83 2.66 3.24
N ASP A 238 16.31 1.65 2.53
CA ASP A 238 15.08 0.94 2.89
C ASP A 238 15.23 0.16 4.21
N ILE A 239 16.38 -0.51 4.38
CA ILE A 239 16.77 -1.24 5.60
C ILE A 239 18.22 -0.91 5.90
N TRP A 240 18.60 -0.76 7.17
CA TRP A 240 20.01 -0.65 7.55
C TRP A 240 20.30 -1.38 8.86
N LEU A 241 21.59 -1.70 9.05
CA LEU A 241 22.09 -2.24 10.31
C LEU A 241 22.77 -1.14 11.11
N GLU A 242 22.45 -1.09 12.40
CA GLU A 242 23.11 -0.21 13.36
C GLU A 242 23.86 -1.02 14.41
N ALA A 243 25.04 -0.54 14.80
CA ALA A 243 25.73 -0.98 15.99
C ALA A 243 26.12 0.27 16.79
N ASN A 244 25.81 0.29 18.09
CA ASN A 244 26.02 1.48 18.94
C ASN A 244 25.42 2.76 18.33
N ASN A 245 24.19 2.66 17.81
CA ASN A 245 23.45 3.75 17.13
C ASN A 245 24.19 4.36 15.92
N THR A 246 25.09 3.60 15.31
CA THR A 246 25.81 4.00 14.10
C THR A 246 25.45 3.06 12.96
N PRO A 247 24.79 3.55 11.89
CA PRO A 247 24.53 2.74 10.72
C PRO A 247 25.83 2.32 10.02
N PHE A 248 25.94 1.05 9.65
CA PHE A 248 27.15 0.52 9.01
C PHE A 248 26.92 -0.34 7.75
N ASN A 249 25.70 -0.82 7.50
CA ASN A 249 25.35 -1.53 6.26
C ASN A 249 23.98 -1.05 5.78
N LEU A 250 23.90 -0.62 4.53
CA LEU A 250 22.70 -0.05 3.94
C LEU A 250 22.15 -0.97 2.84
N PHE A 251 20.86 -1.30 2.91
CA PHE A 251 20.19 -2.16 1.95
C PHE A 251 19.06 -1.43 1.23
N GLU A 252 19.15 -1.37 -0.09
CA GLU A 252 18.10 -0.93 -1.00
C GLU A 252 17.40 -2.18 -1.55
N ILE A 253 16.12 -2.39 -1.19
CA ILE A 253 15.39 -3.62 -1.51
C ILE A 253 14.42 -3.34 -2.65
N THR A 254 14.61 -3.99 -3.81
CA THR A 254 13.77 -3.67 -4.96
C THR A 254 13.57 -4.84 -5.91
N VAL A 255 12.35 -4.97 -6.44
CA VAL A 255 12.05 -5.81 -7.62
C VAL A 255 11.70 -4.95 -8.82
N LYS A 256 12.24 -3.73 -8.85
CA LYS A 256 12.09 -2.78 -9.95
C LYS A 256 13.48 -2.49 -10.49
N LYS A 257 13.52 -2.12 -11.77
CA LYS A 257 14.71 -1.67 -12.46
C LYS A 257 15.53 -0.69 -11.62
N VAL A 258 16.83 -0.97 -11.50
CA VAL A 258 17.86 -0.06 -10.99
C VAL A 258 18.54 0.62 -12.16
N ASP A 259 18.43 1.95 -12.21
CA ASP A 259 19.03 2.78 -13.25
C ASP A 259 19.94 3.85 -12.65
N ALA A 260 20.65 4.58 -13.51
CA ALA A 260 21.57 5.64 -13.10
C ALA A 260 20.89 6.72 -12.25
N LYS A 261 19.60 7.00 -12.50
CA LYS A 261 18.82 7.95 -11.69
C LYS A 261 18.65 7.46 -10.26
N ARG A 262 18.32 6.19 -10.05
CA ARG A 262 18.24 5.62 -8.69
C ARG A 262 19.58 5.66 -7.95
N LEU A 263 20.69 5.43 -8.66
CA LEU A 263 22.02 5.56 -8.07
C LEU A 263 22.33 7.02 -7.70
N ASP A 264 21.96 7.97 -8.55
CA ASP A 264 22.08 9.41 -8.28
C ASP A 264 21.26 9.84 -7.06
N ASP A 265 19.99 9.40 -6.98
CA ASP A 265 19.10 9.67 -5.85
C ASP A 265 19.69 9.11 -4.54
N CYS A 266 20.27 7.90 -4.58
CA CYS A 266 20.94 7.28 -3.43
C CYS A 266 22.19 8.08 -3.00
N ILE A 267 23.08 8.43 -3.94
CA ILE A 267 24.26 9.27 -3.65
C ILE A 267 23.85 10.60 -3.02
N GLN A 268 22.81 11.24 -3.54
CA GLN A 268 22.31 12.51 -3.01
C GLN A 268 21.82 12.36 -1.57
N SER A 269 21.01 11.33 -1.26
CA SER A 269 20.54 11.06 0.09
C SER A 269 21.71 10.80 1.06
N LEU A 270 22.69 9.99 0.66
CA LEU A 270 23.86 9.68 1.49
C LEU A 270 24.75 10.90 1.74
N HIS A 271 24.90 11.79 0.75
CA HIS A 271 25.59 13.07 0.94
C HIS A 271 24.90 13.92 2.02
N VAL A 272 23.57 14.06 1.97
CA VAL A 272 22.80 14.86 2.93
C VAL A 272 22.93 14.31 4.35
N LEU A 273 23.03 12.99 4.49
CA LEU A 273 23.15 12.31 5.78
C LEU A 273 24.60 12.14 6.26
N ASN A 274 25.59 12.57 5.46
CA ASN A 274 27.02 12.34 5.72
C ASN A 274 27.39 10.85 5.86
N MET A 275 26.85 10.01 4.97
CA MET A 275 26.97 8.55 4.98
C MET A 275 27.51 7.95 3.68
N LEU A 276 28.19 8.76 2.86
CA LEU A 276 28.77 8.30 1.60
C LEU A 276 29.74 7.13 1.74
N ASP A 277 30.46 7.07 2.87
CA ASP A 277 31.46 6.02 3.10
C ASP A 277 30.82 4.68 3.48
N GLN A 278 29.54 4.67 3.86
CA GLN A 278 28.85 3.44 4.28
C GLN A 278 28.55 2.52 3.09
N PRO A 279 28.79 1.20 3.19
CA PRO A 279 28.51 0.26 2.12
C PRO A 279 27.01 0.21 1.78
N VAL A 280 26.71 0.17 0.48
CA VAL A 280 25.35 0.10 -0.05
C VAL A 280 25.18 -1.17 -0.85
N HIS A 281 24.10 -1.89 -0.56
CA HIS A 281 23.75 -3.16 -1.18
C HIS A 281 22.35 -3.06 -1.78
N PHE A 282 22.25 -3.16 -3.10
CA PHE A 282 20.98 -3.38 -3.78
C PHE A 282 20.64 -4.86 -3.74
N ILE A 283 19.57 -5.21 -3.02
CA ILE A 283 19.00 -6.55 -2.99
C ILE A 283 17.87 -6.59 -4.03
N CYS A 284 18.13 -7.18 -5.19
CA CYS A 284 17.25 -7.08 -6.36
C CYS A 284 17.27 -8.32 -7.26
N ARG A 285 16.48 -8.34 -8.34
CA ARG A 285 16.49 -9.48 -9.28
C ARG A 285 17.68 -9.37 -10.21
N MET A 286 18.54 -10.38 -10.19
CA MET A 286 19.73 -10.42 -11.02
C MET A 286 19.57 -11.45 -12.15
N PRO A 287 19.86 -11.07 -13.42
CA PRO A 287 20.41 -9.79 -13.88
C PRO A 287 19.34 -8.76 -14.29
N GLU A 288 18.05 -9.05 -14.15
CA GLU A 288 16.96 -8.30 -14.78
C GLU A 288 16.91 -6.84 -14.37
N ASP A 289 16.98 -6.57 -13.06
CA ASP A 289 16.79 -5.23 -12.52
C ASP A 289 18.00 -4.32 -12.77
N VAL A 290 19.21 -4.88 -12.93
CA VAL A 290 20.44 -4.13 -13.20
C VAL A 290 20.82 -4.08 -14.68
N SER A 291 20.03 -4.70 -15.55
CA SER A 291 20.35 -4.93 -16.98
C SER A 291 20.70 -3.67 -17.77
N THR A 292 20.28 -2.48 -17.33
CA THR A 292 20.61 -1.21 -17.99
C THR A 292 21.84 -0.50 -17.46
N LEU A 293 22.42 -0.98 -16.36
CA LEU A 293 23.66 -0.45 -15.81
C LEU A 293 24.84 -1.06 -16.56
N GLN A 294 25.67 -0.20 -17.14
CA GLN A 294 26.90 -0.64 -17.77
C GLN A 294 28.00 -0.80 -16.72
N GLY A 295 28.78 -1.88 -16.81
CA GLY A 295 29.98 -2.07 -15.98
C GLY A 295 29.77 -2.83 -14.67
N VAL A 296 28.58 -3.37 -14.39
CA VAL A 296 28.37 -4.27 -13.25
C VAL A 296 29.19 -5.55 -13.48
N ARG A 297 30.16 -5.83 -12.61
CA ARG A 297 31.01 -7.03 -12.66
C ARG A 297 31.05 -7.70 -11.31
N GLY A 298 30.73 -9.00 -11.27
CA GLY A 298 30.70 -9.76 -10.02
C GLY A 298 29.77 -9.17 -8.96
N GLY A 299 28.67 -8.53 -9.38
CA GLY A 299 27.75 -7.85 -8.46
C GLY A 299 28.27 -6.51 -7.94
N VAL A 300 29.29 -5.91 -8.54
CA VAL A 300 29.84 -4.62 -8.09
C VAL A 300 29.85 -3.60 -9.22
N LEU A 301 29.51 -2.35 -8.89
CA LEU A 301 29.65 -1.19 -9.78
C LEU A 301 30.31 -0.03 -9.04
N ASN A 302 31.34 0.57 -9.64
CA ASN A 302 31.80 1.89 -9.24
C ASN A 302 31.09 2.94 -10.10
N TYR A 303 30.28 3.78 -9.48
CA TYR A 303 29.51 4.81 -10.13
C TYR A 303 29.73 6.15 -9.42
N LYS A 304 30.27 7.14 -10.16
CA LYS A 304 30.60 8.47 -9.64
C LYS A 304 31.44 8.47 -8.35
N GLY A 305 32.38 7.53 -8.23
CA GLY A 305 33.26 7.41 -7.06
C GLY A 305 32.64 6.66 -5.88
N LYS A 306 31.37 6.24 -5.97
CA LYS A 306 30.70 5.39 -4.99
C LYS A 306 30.67 3.93 -5.47
N VAL A 307 31.00 3.01 -4.59
CA VAL A 307 30.86 1.56 -4.85
C VAL A 307 29.47 1.10 -4.41
N PHE A 308 28.76 0.46 -5.34
CA PHE A 308 27.48 -0.22 -5.12
C PHE A 308 27.65 -1.73 -5.28
N ASN A 309 27.08 -2.48 -4.34
CA ASN A 309 27.00 -3.93 -4.40
C ASN A 309 25.59 -4.34 -4.82
N PHE A 310 25.47 -5.40 -5.60
CA PHE A 310 24.21 -5.97 -6.10
C PHE A 310 24.18 -7.44 -5.75
N LEU A 311 23.12 -7.84 -5.07
CA LEU A 311 22.88 -9.22 -4.63
C LEU A 311 21.53 -9.67 -5.15
N ASP A 312 21.48 -10.92 -5.63
CA ASP A 312 20.22 -11.52 -6.02
C ASP A 312 19.31 -11.73 -4.79
N ILE A 313 18.09 -11.20 -4.87
CA ILE A 313 17.14 -11.23 -3.76
C ILE A 313 16.75 -12.65 -3.34
N SER A 314 16.67 -13.59 -4.28
CA SER A 314 16.34 -14.98 -3.96
C SER A 314 17.48 -15.63 -3.20
N ASN A 315 18.71 -15.46 -3.69
CA ASN A 315 19.90 -15.99 -3.03
C ASN A 315 20.10 -15.39 -1.64
N PHE A 316 19.81 -14.10 -1.49
CA PHE A 316 19.90 -13.41 -0.20
C PHE A 316 18.88 -13.96 0.79
N ILE A 317 17.61 -14.07 0.40
CA ILE A 317 16.55 -14.68 1.23
C ILE A 317 16.93 -16.10 1.62
N CYS A 318 17.32 -16.95 0.66
CA CYS A 318 17.69 -18.33 0.94
C CYS A 318 18.87 -18.44 1.89
N SER A 319 19.87 -17.56 1.73
CA SER A 319 21.06 -17.56 2.58
C SER A 319 20.75 -17.13 4.02
N LEU A 320 19.91 -16.11 4.20
CA LEU A 320 19.43 -15.72 5.53
C LEU A 320 18.62 -16.86 6.15
N SER A 321 17.68 -17.45 5.40
CA SER A 321 16.85 -18.58 5.86
C SER A 321 17.66 -19.75 6.41
N LEU A 322 18.84 -20.05 5.85
CA LEU A 322 19.70 -21.14 6.33
C LEU A 322 20.29 -20.90 7.73
N LEU A 323 20.32 -19.65 8.20
CA LEU A 323 20.89 -19.27 9.50
C LEU A 323 19.86 -19.32 10.65
N LEU A 324 18.57 -19.50 10.34
CA LEU A 324 17.51 -19.48 11.35
C LEU A 324 17.38 -20.82 12.06
N SER A 325 16.97 -20.80 13.34
CA SER A 325 16.47 -21.99 14.03
C SER A 325 15.05 -22.35 13.55
N GLY A 326 14.57 -23.55 13.90
CA GLY A 326 13.18 -23.95 13.63
C GLY A 326 12.15 -23.00 14.26
N ASP A 327 12.39 -22.58 15.51
CA ASP A 327 11.54 -21.62 16.22
C ASP A 327 11.49 -20.27 15.50
N GLN A 328 12.65 -19.76 15.06
CA GLN A 328 12.71 -18.51 14.31
C GLN A 328 11.99 -18.58 12.96
N VAL A 329 11.99 -19.74 12.29
CA VAL A 329 11.20 -19.96 11.06
C VAL A 329 9.71 -19.86 11.35
N ILE A 330 9.24 -20.48 12.45
CA ILE A 330 7.82 -20.42 12.87
C ILE A 330 7.43 -18.97 13.15
N GLU A 331 8.23 -18.24 13.93
CA GLU A 331 7.96 -16.84 14.26
C GLU A 331 7.88 -15.96 13.01
N VAL A 332 8.79 -16.11 12.06
CA VAL A 332 8.73 -15.35 10.79
C VAL A 332 7.47 -15.70 10.00
N LEU A 333 7.07 -16.97 9.94
CA LEU A 333 5.84 -17.38 9.27
C LEU A 333 4.60 -16.77 9.93
N ASP A 334 4.54 -16.75 11.26
CA ASP A 334 3.44 -16.16 12.01
C ASP A 334 3.37 -14.64 11.81
N GLU A 335 4.50 -13.94 11.88
CA GLU A 335 4.57 -12.49 11.61
C GLU A 335 4.10 -12.15 10.19
N LEU A 336 4.56 -12.90 9.19
CA LEU A 336 4.15 -12.70 7.80
C LEU A 336 2.68 -13.06 7.57
N LYS A 337 2.17 -14.10 8.22
CA LYS A 337 0.74 -14.45 8.17
C LYS A 337 -0.11 -13.31 8.74
N LEU A 338 0.24 -12.78 9.91
CA LEU A 338 -0.45 -11.65 10.52
C LEU A 338 -0.48 -10.44 9.57
N PHE A 339 0.66 -10.15 8.94
CA PHE A 339 0.74 -9.09 7.94
C PHE A 339 -0.18 -9.35 6.74
N VAL A 340 -0.17 -10.55 6.16
CA VAL A 340 -1.00 -10.91 5.00
C VAL A 340 -2.50 -10.93 5.37
N GLN A 341 -2.83 -11.19 6.63
CA GLN A 341 -4.21 -11.19 7.13
C GLN A 341 -4.85 -9.80 7.20
N LEU A 342 -4.07 -8.72 7.28
CA LEU A 342 -4.62 -7.36 7.37
C LEU A 342 -5.61 -7.06 6.22
N VAL A 343 -6.68 -6.32 6.54
CA VAL A 343 -7.76 -5.98 5.60
C VAL A 343 -7.28 -5.07 4.46
N ASP A 344 -6.25 -4.28 4.71
CA ASP A 344 -5.68 -3.35 3.73
C ASP A 344 -4.84 -4.04 2.65
N ARG A 345 -4.46 -5.31 2.86
CA ARG A 345 -3.68 -6.11 1.91
C ARG A 345 -4.49 -6.45 0.66
N PRO A 346 -3.88 -6.35 -0.53
CA PRO A 346 -4.49 -6.81 -1.77
C PRO A 346 -4.91 -8.28 -1.71
N VAL A 347 -6.08 -8.57 -2.29
CA VAL A 347 -6.57 -9.95 -2.51
C VAL A 347 -5.51 -10.82 -3.19
N LYS A 348 -4.82 -10.27 -4.20
CA LYS A 348 -3.76 -10.98 -4.94
C LYS A 348 -2.64 -11.49 -4.02
N THR A 349 -2.29 -10.74 -2.97
CA THR A 349 -1.25 -11.17 -2.01
C THR A 349 -1.74 -12.32 -1.15
N LYS A 350 -2.98 -12.24 -0.67
CA LYS A 350 -3.63 -13.31 0.09
C LYS A 350 -3.76 -14.60 -0.73
N GLU A 351 -4.15 -14.49 -2.00
CA GLU A 351 -4.16 -15.62 -2.95
C GLU A 351 -2.76 -16.17 -3.21
N GLY A 352 -1.76 -15.29 -3.34
CA GLY A 352 -0.37 -15.66 -3.50
C GLY A 352 0.17 -16.43 -2.31
N TRP A 353 -0.18 -16.02 -1.10
CA TRP A 353 0.15 -16.75 0.12
C TRP A 353 -0.41 -18.17 0.07
N LYS A 354 -1.71 -18.33 -0.22
CA LYS A 354 -2.34 -19.65 -0.37
C LYS A 354 -1.63 -20.51 -1.40
N LYS A 355 -1.26 -19.96 -2.56
CA LYS A 355 -0.61 -20.70 -3.64
C LYS A 355 0.82 -21.14 -3.31
N VAL A 356 1.53 -20.37 -2.48
CA VAL A 356 2.95 -20.61 -2.19
C VAL A 356 3.11 -21.46 -0.93
N PHE A 357 2.29 -21.25 0.09
CA PHE A 357 2.46 -21.85 1.42
C PHE A 357 1.50 -23.01 1.68
N ASN A 358 0.33 -23.05 1.06
CA ASN A 358 -0.59 -24.21 1.06
C ASN A 358 -0.41 -25.02 -0.22
#